data_AF-A0A7C5WS40-F1
#
_entry.id   AF-A0A7C5WS40-F1
#
_cell.length_a   1.000
_cell.length_b   1.000
_cell.length_c   1.000
_cell.angle_alpha   90.00
_cell.angle_beta   90.00
_cell.angle_gamma   90.00
#
_symmetry.space_group_name_H-M   'P 1'
#
loop_
_entity.id
_entity.type
_entity.pdbx_description
1 polymer ?
#
loop_
_entity_poly.entity_id
_entity_poly.type
_entity_poly.pdbx_seq_one_letter_code
_entity_poly.pdbx_strand_id
1 'polypeptide(L)' 'MTLAHARRQELLELLQAEGGLRTAELARRLGVSEATVRRDLAELERQGRLRRVHGGA' A
#
# COMPACT_ATOMS: atom_id res chain seq x y z
N MET A 1 -9.82 12.58 10.57
CA MET A 1 -9.11 11.52 9.79
C MET A 1 -10.09 10.90 8.81
N THR A 2 -9.72 10.72 7.55
CA THR A 2 -10.55 9.98 6.58
C THR A 2 -10.17 8.51 6.58
N LEU A 3 -11.11 7.62 6.24
CA LEU A 3 -10.86 6.17 6.10
C LEU A 3 -9.67 5.86 5.18
N ALA A 4 -9.53 6.62 4.10
CA ALA A 4 -8.43 6.44 3.15
C ALA A 4 -7.07 6.84 3.76
N HIS A 5 -7.02 7.86 4.63
CA HIS A 5 -5.78 8.25 5.29
C HIS A 5 -5.32 7.19 6.31
N ALA A 6 -6.25 6.68 7.13
CA ALA A 6 -5.94 5.60 8.08
C ALA A 6 -5.42 4.35 7.37
N ARG A 7 -6.10 3.91 6.30
CA ARG A 7 -5.67 2.76 5.50
C ARG A 7 -4.29 2.95 4.86
N ARG A 8 -3.98 4.15 4.36
CA ARG A 8 -2.65 4.45 3.80
C ARG A 8 -1.55 4.39 4.85
N GLN A 9 -1.86 4.77 6.10
CA GLN A 9 -0.92 4.66 7.20
C GLN A 9 -0.65 3.19 7.54
N GLU A 10 -1.71 2.39 7.69
CA GLU A 10 -1.61 0.94 7.92
C GLU A 10 -0.84 0.24 6.78
N LEU A 11 -1.07 0.64 5.53
CA LEU A 11 -0.34 0.11 4.38
C LEU A 11 1.17 0.36 4.48
N LEU A 12 1.59 1.54 4.95
CA LEU A 12 3.02 1.85 5.14
C LEU A 12 3.61 1.04 6.29
N GLU A 13 2.88 0.89 7.39
CA GLU A 13 3.31 0.08 8.54
C GLU A 13 3.53 -1.37 8.12
N LEU A 14 2.60 -1.96 7.36
CA LEU A 14 2.73 -3.30 6.80
C LEU A 14 3.95 -3.44 5.90
N LEU A 15 4.20 -2.46 5.01
CA LEU A 15 5.35 -2.50 4.11
C LEU A 15 6.69 -2.32 4.84
N GLN A 16 6.73 -1.50 5.88
CA GLN A 16 7.91 -1.31 6.71
C GLN A 16 8.23 -2.56 7.54
N ALA A 17 7.20 -3.22 8.09
CA ALA A 17 7.37 -4.43 8.89
C ALA A 17 7.86 -5.63 8.05
N GLU A 18 7.33 -5.79 6.84
CA GLU A 18 7.54 -6.99 6.02
C GLU A 18 8.65 -6.82 4.96
N GLY A 19 9.15 -5.60 4.75
CA GLY A 19 10.20 -5.31 3.76
C GLY A 19 9.74 -5.33 2.30
N GLY A 20 8.50 -5.72 2.03
CA GLY A 20 7.87 -5.71 0.72
C GLY A 20 6.73 -6.73 0.61
N LEU A 21 5.56 -6.29 0.15
CA LEU A 21 4.39 -7.15 -0.04
C LEU A 21 3.83 -7.03 -1.45
N ARG A 22 3.27 -8.14 -1.95
CA ARG A 22 2.49 -8.13 -3.19
C ARG A 22 1.16 -7.41 -2.98
N THR A 23 0.66 -6.75 -4.01
CA THR A 23 -0.62 -6.03 -3.99
C THR A 23 -1.78 -6.91 -3.49
N ALA A 24 -1.85 -8.16 -3.94
CA ALA A 24 -2.89 -9.11 -3.53
C ALA A 24 -2.86 -9.40 -2.01
N GLU A 25 -1.67 -9.48 -1.42
CA GLU A 25 -1.51 -9.72 0.02
C GLU A 25 -1.92 -8.50 0.84
N LEU A 26 -1.52 -7.30 0.41
CA LEU A 26 -1.97 -6.04 1.01
C LEU A 26 -3.49 -5.91 0.94
N ALA A 27 -4.10 -6.26 -0.19
CA ALA A 27 -5.54 -6.21 -0.39
C ALA A 27 -6.28 -7.11 0.60
N ARG A 28 -5.78 -8.35 0.76
CA ARG A 28 -6.30 -9.32 1.73
C ARG A 28 -6.19 -8.83 3.17
N ARG A 29 -5.02 -8.30 3.57
CA ARG A 29 -4.79 -7.81 4.94
C ARG A 29 -5.62 -6.57 5.28
N LEU A 30 -5.74 -5.64 4.34
CA LEU A 30 -6.48 -4.38 4.52
C LEU A 30 -7.98 -4.50 4.26
N GLY A 31 -8.47 -5.67 3.83
CA GLY A 31 -9.88 -5.90 3.53
C GLY A 31 -10.42 -5.04 2.37
N VAL A 32 -9.59 -4.73 1.38
CA VAL A 32 -9.96 -3.90 0.22
C VAL A 32 -9.60 -4.55 -1.10
N SER A 33 -10.07 -4.00 -2.22
CA SER A 33 -9.69 -4.49 -3.55
C SER A 33 -8.23 -4.17 -3.89
N GLU A 34 -7.60 -4.99 -4.74
CA GLU A 34 -6.27 -4.68 -5.31
C GLU A 34 -6.24 -3.34 -6.07
N ALA A 35 -7.35 -2.94 -6.68
CA ALA A 35 -7.45 -1.62 -7.33
C ALA A 35 -7.35 -0.48 -6.30
N THR A 36 -7.95 -0.65 -5.12
CA THR A 36 -7.85 0.30 -4.00
C THR A 36 -6.41 0.38 -3.50
N VAL A 37 -5.75 -0.77 -3.28
CA VAL A 37 -4.34 -0.82 -2.88
C VAL A 37 -3.45 -0.12 -3.91
N ARG A 38 -3.63 -0.38 -5.21
CA ARG A 38 -2.86 0.29 -6.27
C ARG A 38 -3.04 1.81 -6.26
N ARG A 39 -4.26 2.30 -6.04
CA ARG A 39 -4.52 3.75 -5.91
C ARG A 39 -3.83 4.34 -4.68
N ASP A 40 -3.91 3.66 -3.54
CA ASP A 40 -3.28 4.12 -2.31
C ASP A 40 -1.74 4.12 -2.41
N LEU A 41 -1.16 3.07 -3.01
CA LEU A 41 0.28 3.02 -3.33
C LEU A 41 0.71 4.15 -4.25
N ALA A 42 -0.05 4.43 -5.32
CA ALA A 42 0.25 5.53 -6.24
C ALA A 42 0.15 6.90 -5.56
N GLU A 43 -0.82 7.09 -4.66
CA GLU A 43 -0.95 8.32 -3.89
C GLU A 43 0.21 8.49 -2.89
N LEU A 44 0.64 7.42 -2.22
CA LEU A 44 1.80 7.44 -1.33
C LEU A 44 3.11 7.72 -2.07
N GLU A 45 3.26 7.17 -3.28
CA GLU A 45 4.40 7.43 -4.16
C GLU A 45 4.42 8.88 -4.64
N ARG A 46 3.27 9.42 -5.07
CA ARG A 46 3.13 10.85 -5.41
C ARG A 46 3.48 11.77 -4.24
N GLN A 47 3.23 11.34 -3.01
CA GLN A 47 3.58 12.07 -1.79
C GLN A 47 5.05 11.88 -1.38
N GLY A 48 5.84 11.09 -2.11
CA GLY A 48 7.24 10.78 -1.78
C GLY A 48 7.40 9.89 -0.55
N ARG A 49 6.31 9.31 -0.02
CA ARG A 49 6.32 8.46 1.19
C ARG A 49 6.70 7.02 0.87
N LEU A 50 6.68 6.65 -0.40
CA LEU A 50 6.97 5.30 -0.87
C LEU A 50 7.67 5.38 -2.23
N ARG A 51 8.61 4.47 -2.48
CA ARG A 51 9.15 4.20 -3.81
C ARG A 51 8.81 2.78 -4.18
N ARG A 52 8.08 2.58 -5.28
CA ARG A 52 7.75 1.25 -5.75
C ARG A 52 8.96 0.66 -6.45
N VAL A 53 9.45 -0.47 -5.93
CA VAL A 53 10.33 -1.34 -6.71
C VAL A 53 9.42 -2.25 -7.51
N HIS A 54 9.43 -2.12 -8.85
CA HIS A 54 8.78 -3.06 -9.73
C HIS A 54 9.57 -4.38 -9.72
N GLY A 55 9.43 -5.15 -8.64
CA GLY A 55 9.89 -6.53 -8.57
C GLY A 55 8.99 -7.39 -9.45
N GLY A 56 9.24 -7.33 -10.76
CA GLY A 56 8.58 -8.18 -11.74
C GLY A 56 9.17 -9.59 -11.71
N ALA A 57 8.33 -10.57 -11.39
CA ALA A 57 8.38 -11.95 -11.84
C ALA A 57 7.10 -12.66 -11.38
#